data_AF-A0AAE0DZL8-F1
#
_entry.id   AF-A0AAE0DZL8-F1
#
_cell.length_a   1.000
_cell.length_b   1.000
_cell.length_c   1.000
_cell.angle_alpha   90.00
_cell.angle_beta   90.00
_cell.angle_gamma   90.00
#
_symmetry.space_group_name_H-M   'P 1'
#
loop_
_entity.id
_entity.type
_entity.pdbx_description
1 polymer ?
#
loop_
_entity_poly.entity_id
_entity_poly.type
_entity_poly.pdbx_seq_one_letter_code
_entity_poly.pdbx_strand_id
1 'polypeptide(L)'
;MKKLIARILENIINEHKQAGGKISEENNKDLVDVLLKFQEDGDDGFHLTTDNIKAVTLDIFVAGANTPSTTVNWAMVELMKNPILMKKTQAEVREFGRANIELALAMLLYHFDWKLPDGMKHEDLDMTEKFGISIRRKDDLNIIPILYHPGV
;
A
#
# COMPACT_ATOMS: atom_id res chain seq x y z
N MET A 1 16.07 11.02 -4.39
CA MET A 1 14.77 10.74 -3.75
C MET A 1 14.10 12.00 -3.17
N LYS A 2 14.71 12.74 -2.22
CA LYS A 2 14.13 13.98 -1.64
C LYS A 2 13.63 15.02 -2.68
N LYS A 3 14.44 15.30 -3.72
CA LYS A 3 14.05 16.23 -4.81
C LYS A 3 12.85 15.75 -5.64
N LEU A 4 12.68 14.43 -5.78
CA LEU A 4 11.57 13.85 -6.54
C LEU A 4 10.26 13.99 -5.76
N ILE A 5 10.27 13.64 -4.47
CA ILE A 5 9.09 13.75 -3.59
C ILE A 5 8.65 15.21 -3.49
N ALA A 6 9.61 16.14 -3.28
CA ALA A 6 9.30 17.56 -3.24
C ALA A 6 8.61 18.04 -4.52
N ARG A 7 9.09 17.61 -5.70
CA ARG A 7 8.48 17.95 -6.99
C ARG A 7 7.10 17.34 -7.16
N ILE A 8 6.89 16.09 -6.75
CA ILE A 8 5.58 15.43 -6.85
C ILE A 8 4.54 16.15 -5.99
N LEU A 9 4.87 16.44 -4.72
CA LEU A 9 3.95 17.13 -3.82
C LEU A 9 3.65 18.57 -4.29
N GLU A 10 4.67 19.26 -4.82
CA GLU A 10 4.49 20.58 -5.44
C GLU A 10 3.51 20.51 -6.63
N ASN A 11 3.67 19.53 -7.51
CA ASN A 11 2.77 19.35 -8.65
C ASN A 11 1.34 19.05 -8.19
N ILE A 12 1.17 18.12 -7.24
CA ILE A 12 -0.13 17.77 -6.65
C ILE A 12 -0.80 19.05 -6.11
N ILE A 13 -0.12 19.82 -5.27
CA ILE A 13 -0.70 21.04 -4.67
C ILE A 13 -1.07 22.06 -5.76
N ASN A 14 -0.22 22.24 -6.77
CA ASN A 14 -0.50 23.19 -7.85
C ASN A 14 -1.67 22.76 -8.73
N GLU A 15 -1.85 21.45 -8.95
CA GLU A 15 -3.02 20.89 -9.63
C GLU A 15 -4.31 21.19 -8.85
N HIS A 16 -4.30 20.99 -7.52
CA HIS A 16 -5.47 21.27 -6.67
C HIS A 16 -5.79 22.78 -6.62
N LYS A 17 -4.77 23.65 -6.52
CA LYS A 17 -4.95 25.11 -6.59
C LYS A 17 -5.53 25.58 -7.93
N GLN A 18 -5.12 24.96 -9.04
CA GLN A 18 -5.65 25.27 -10.37
C GLN A 18 -7.07 24.71 -10.55
N ALA A 19 -7.36 23.55 -9.97
CA ALA A 19 -8.68 22.94 -9.96
C ALA A 19 -9.68 23.76 -9.13
N GLY A 20 -9.26 24.39 -8.03
CA GLY A 20 -10.09 25.26 -7.17
C GLY A 20 -10.74 26.47 -7.85
N GLY A 21 -10.36 26.80 -9.10
CA GLY A 21 -11.07 27.80 -9.94
C GLY A 21 -12.28 27.25 -10.72
N LYS A 22 -12.46 25.92 -10.76
CA LYS A 22 -13.64 25.24 -11.29
C LYS A 22 -14.25 24.44 -10.15
N ILE A 23 -15.50 24.69 -9.84
CA ILE A 23 -16.28 23.99 -8.81
C ILE A 23 -16.05 22.48 -8.94
N SER A 24 -15.15 21.92 -8.13
CA SER A 24 -15.13 20.49 -7.86
C SER A 24 -16.42 20.23 -7.08
N GLU A 25 -17.29 19.35 -7.59
CA GLU A 25 -18.45 18.89 -6.85
C GLU A 25 -18.01 18.50 -5.43
N GLU A 26 -18.80 18.84 -4.40
CA GLU A 26 -18.46 18.55 -3.00
C GLU A 26 -18.08 17.08 -2.77
N ASN A 27 -18.56 16.18 -3.62
CA ASN A 27 -18.29 14.75 -3.60
C ASN A 27 -16.89 14.33 -4.05
N ASN A 28 -16.07 15.24 -4.60
CA ASN A 28 -14.72 14.93 -5.09
C ASN A 28 -13.62 15.73 -4.39
N LYS A 29 -13.93 16.32 -3.22
CA LYS A 29 -12.94 17.00 -2.40
C LYS A 29 -12.12 15.99 -1.62
N ASP A 30 -10.80 16.14 -1.65
CA ASP A 30 -9.91 15.33 -0.84
C ASP A 30 -9.24 16.12 0.29
N LEU A 31 -8.32 15.47 1.00
CA LEU A 31 -7.61 16.08 2.12
C LEU A 31 -6.82 17.34 1.71
N VAL A 32 -6.21 17.36 0.54
CA VAL A 32 -5.41 18.50 0.06
C VAL A 32 -6.33 19.70 -0.14
N ASP A 33 -7.53 19.50 -0.69
CA ASP A 33 -8.53 20.56 -0.85
C ASP A 33 -8.96 21.16 0.50
N VAL A 34 -9.19 20.30 1.50
CA VAL A 34 -9.56 20.72 2.86
C VAL A 34 -8.43 21.56 3.48
N LEU A 35 -7.18 21.10 3.36
CA LEU A 35 -6.01 21.82 3.90
C LEU A 35 -5.78 23.16 3.20
N LEU A 36 -5.96 23.22 1.87
CA LEU A 36 -5.85 24.46 1.10
C LEU A 36 -6.91 25.49 1.52
N LYS A 37 -8.15 25.06 1.80
CA LYS A 37 -9.19 25.96 2.32
C LYS A 37 -8.80 26.60 3.65
N PHE A 38 -8.24 25.82 4.57
CA PHE A 38 -7.75 26.35 5.86
C PHE A 38 -6.54 27.28 5.71
N GLN A 39 -5.77 27.14 4.63
CA GLN A 39 -4.71 28.09 4.29
C GLN A 39 -5.28 29.45 3.84
N GLU A 40 -6.42 29.45 3.14
CA GLU A 40 -7.10 30.67 2.64
C GLU A 40 -7.93 31.39 3.71
N ASP A 41 -8.59 30.65 4.61
CA ASP A 41 -9.51 31.18 5.64
C ASP A 41 -8.81 31.62 6.95
N GLY A 42 -7.47 31.62 7.02
CA GLY A 42 -6.72 31.84 8.26
C GLY A 42 -6.69 33.30 8.74
N ASP A 43 -7.29 33.57 9.91
CA ASP A 43 -7.17 34.81 10.69
C ASP A 43 -5.90 34.82 11.58
N ASP A 44 -5.46 36.02 11.99
CA ASP A 44 -4.19 36.56 12.52
C ASP A 44 -3.32 35.75 13.55
N GLY A 45 -3.50 34.44 13.71
CA GLY A 45 -2.77 33.61 14.68
C GLY A 45 -2.03 32.38 14.14
N PHE A 46 -2.57 31.70 13.12
CA PHE A 46 -1.98 30.46 12.58
C PHE A 46 -2.20 30.37 11.05
N HIS A 47 -1.13 30.54 10.28
CA HIS A 47 -1.15 30.35 8.83
C HIS A 47 -0.58 28.99 8.47
N LEU A 48 -1.42 28.11 7.92
CA LEU A 48 -0.97 26.86 7.34
C LEU A 48 -0.11 27.15 6.11
N THR A 49 1.18 26.85 6.16
CA THR A 49 2.06 27.06 5.01
C THR A 49 1.96 25.91 4.01
N THR A 50 2.31 26.17 2.76
CA THR A 50 2.41 25.10 1.75
C THR A 50 3.39 24.00 2.16
N ASP A 51 4.43 24.30 2.95
CA ASP A 51 5.34 23.28 3.48
C ASP A 51 4.67 22.42 4.56
N ASN A 52 3.76 22.99 5.37
CA ASN A 52 2.95 22.20 6.31
C ASN A 52 2.00 21.26 5.56
N ILE A 53 1.35 21.72 4.49
CA ILE A 53 0.48 20.89 3.66
C ILE A 53 1.26 19.72 3.06
N LYS A 54 2.43 20.00 2.44
CA LYS A 54 3.32 18.96 1.92
C LYS A 54 3.71 17.94 2.98
N ALA A 55 4.04 18.40 4.19
CA ALA A 55 4.42 17.51 5.28
C ALA A 55 3.27 16.58 5.69
N VAL A 56 2.07 17.11 5.91
CA VAL A 56 0.89 16.31 6.32
C VAL A 56 0.49 15.32 5.22
N THR A 57 0.43 15.76 3.95
CA THR A 57 0.13 14.88 2.81
C THR A 57 1.15 13.75 2.70
N LEU A 58 2.44 14.06 2.88
CA LEU A 58 3.50 13.06 2.84
C LEU A 58 3.38 12.06 3.99
N ASP A 59 3.12 12.54 5.21
CA ASP A 59 3.03 11.68 6.40
C ASP A 59 1.88 10.67 6.26
N ILE A 60 0.71 11.12 5.81
CA ILE A 60 -0.46 10.24 5.61
C ILE A 60 -0.20 9.22 4.49
N PHE A 61 0.41 9.64 3.39
CA PHE A 61 0.76 8.72 2.30
C PHE A 61 1.77 7.66 2.75
N VAL A 62 2.83 8.06 3.44
CA VAL A 62 3.88 7.14 3.94
C VAL A 62 3.31 6.19 4.98
N ALA A 63 2.47 6.67 5.90
CA ALA A 63 1.79 5.84 6.89
C ALA A 63 0.86 4.80 6.24
N GLY A 64 0.06 5.25 5.26
CA GLY A 64 -0.92 4.43 4.56
C GLY A 64 -0.34 3.42 3.58
N ALA A 65 0.86 3.66 3.01
CA ALA A 65 1.48 2.74 2.06
C ALA A 65 2.35 1.67 2.73
N ASN A 66 3.17 2.07 3.71
CA ASN A 66 4.20 1.18 4.28
C ASN A 66 3.61 0.04 5.12
N THR A 67 2.58 0.33 5.91
CA THR A 67 1.99 -0.63 6.83
C THR A 67 1.25 -1.77 6.11
N PRO A 68 0.30 -1.54 5.17
CA PRO A 68 -0.37 -2.64 4.48
C PRO A 68 0.58 -3.42 3.57
N SER A 69 1.56 -2.76 2.92
CA SER A 69 2.56 -3.47 2.10
C SER A 69 3.38 -4.47 2.93
N THR A 70 3.80 -4.05 4.13
CA THR A 70 4.53 -4.91 5.07
C THR A 70 3.65 -6.06 5.56
N THR A 71 2.38 -5.80 5.91
CA THR A 71 1.42 -6.83 6.33
C THR A 71 1.17 -7.86 5.23
N VAL A 72 0.98 -7.44 3.98
CA VAL A 72 0.79 -8.37 2.85
C VAL A 72 2.03 -9.25 2.64
N ASN A 73 3.23 -8.66 2.73
CA ASN A 73 4.48 -9.42 2.62
C ASN A 73 4.57 -10.47 3.74
N TRP A 74 4.40 -10.08 5.01
CA TRP A 74 4.42 -11.00 6.14
C TRP A 74 3.37 -12.10 6.04
N ALA A 75 2.15 -11.76 5.67
CA ALA A 75 1.08 -12.74 5.48
C ALA A 75 1.47 -13.77 4.41
N MET A 76 2.03 -13.33 3.27
CA MET A 76 2.54 -14.24 2.25
C MET A 76 3.67 -15.13 2.78
N VAL A 77 4.64 -14.58 3.52
CA VAL A 77 5.75 -15.37 4.09
C VAL A 77 5.22 -16.43 5.06
N GLU A 78 4.32 -16.05 5.96
CA GLU A 78 3.75 -16.95 6.96
C GLU A 78 2.97 -18.09 6.31
N LEU A 79 2.21 -17.80 5.26
CA LEU A 79 1.54 -18.83 4.46
C LEU A 79 2.56 -19.73 3.75
N MET A 80 3.62 -19.17 3.17
CA MET A 80 4.67 -19.96 2.52
C MET A 80 5.41 -20.88 3.50
N LYS A 81 5.57 -20.47 4.77
CA LYS A 81 6.15 -21.30 5.84
C LYS A 81 5.28 -22.50 6.22
N ASN A 82 3.98 -22.45 5.95
CA ASN A 82 3.03 -23.51 6.26
C ASN A 82 2.18 -23.88 5.04
N PRO A 83 2.61 -24.88 4.25
CA PRO A 83 1.91 -25.30 3.04
C PRO A 83 0.45 -25.74 3.27
N ILE A 84 0.12 -26.20 4.47
CA ILE A 84 -1.25 -26.59 4.82
C ILE A 84 -2.14 -25.34 4.92
N LEU A 85 -1.65 -24.31 5.62
CA LEU A 85 -2.36 -23.03 5.72
C LEU A 85 -2.46 -22.34 4.35
N MET A 86 -1.39 -22.32 3.56
CA MET A 86 -1.43 -21.77 2.18
C MET A 86 -2.56 -22.40 1.37
N LYS A 87 -2.61 -23.74 1.29
CA LYS A 87 -3.64 -24.44 0.53
C LYS A 87 -5.05 -24.15 1.04
N LYS A 88 -5.23 -24.12 2.37
CA LYS A 88 -6.52 -23.81 3.00
C LYS A 88 -6.97 -22.39 2.68
N THR A 89 -6.10 -21.39 2.87
CA THR A 89 -6.42 -19.98 2.61
C THR A 89 -6.70 -19.74 1.13
N GLN A 90 -5.94 -20.34 0.22
CA GLN A 90 -6.25 -20.26 -1.22
C GLN A 90 -7.61 -20.88 -1.55
N ALA A 91 -7.97 -22.02 -0.94
CA ALA A 91 -9.28 -22.64 -1.13
C ALA A 91 -10.41 -21.73 -0.63
N GLU A 92 -10.29 -21.18 0.58
CA GLU A 92 -11.27 -20.24 1.15
C GLU A 92 -11.39 -18.98 0.28
N VAL A 93 -10.27 -18.35 -0.10
CA VAL A 93 -10.28 -17.17 -0.96
C VAL A 93 -10.89 -17.47 -2.33
N ARG A 94 -10.71 -18.67 -2.89
CA ARG A 94 -11.33 -19.05 -4.18
C ARG A 94 -12.82 -19.37 -4.07
N GLU A 95 -13.25 -19.86 -2.92
CA GLU A 95 -14.66 -20.11 -2.60
C GLU A 95 -15.42 -18.78 -2.41
N PHE A 96 -14.91 -17.89 -1.56
CA PHE A 96 -15.51 -16.57 -1.30
C PHE A 96 -15.25 -15.55 -2.42
N GLY A 97 -14.15 -15.74 -3.16
CA GLY A 97 -13.59 -14.74 -4.07
C GLY A 97 -14.32 -14.51 -5.38
N ARG A 98 -15.31 -15.34 -5.70
CA ARG A 98 -16.11 -15.17 -6.90
C ARG A 98 -17.06 -13.96 -6.85
N ALA A 99 -17.32 -13.40 -5.66
CA ALA A 99 -18.29 -12.32 -5.52
C ALA A 99 -17.67 -10.92 -5.29
N ASN A 100 -16.58 -10.76 -4.51
CA ASN A 100 -16.10 -9.44 -4.07
C ASN A 100 -14.63 -9.42 -3.57
N ILE A 101 -13.59 -9.53 -4.42
CA ILE A 101 -12.19 -9.36 -3.95
C ILE A 101 -11.64 -7.97 -4.30
N GLU A 102 -11.41 -7.16 -3.28
CA GLU A 102 -10.68 -5.88 -3.36
C GLU A 102 -9.53 -5.78 -2.33
N LEU A 103 -8.80 -6.88 -2.10
CA LEU A 103 -7.58 -6.88 -1.29
C LEU A 103 -6.41 -7.48 -2.06
N ALA A 104 -5.27 -6.79 -2.08
CA ALA A 104 -4.08 -7.21 -2.84
C ALA A 104 -3.66 -8.66 -2.52
N LEU A 105 -3.64 -9.03 -1.23
CA LEU A 105 -3.32 -10.40 -0.81
C LEU A 105 -4.32 -11.43 -1.35
N ALA A 106 -5.61 -11.12 -1.30
CA ALA A 106 -6.65 -12.03 -1.81
C ALA A 106 -6.55 -12.19 -3.32
N MET A 107 -6.27 -11.12 -4.09
CA MET A 107 -6.02 -11.23 -5.54
C MET A 107 -4.82 -12.16 -5.83
N LEU A 108 -3.74 -12.01 -5.08
CA LEU A 108 -2.53 -12.84 -5.22
C LEU A 108 -2.82 -14.32 -4.92
N LEU A 109 -3.55 -14.62 -3.84
CA LEU A 109 -3.89 -16.00 -3.45
C LEU A 109 -4.96 -16.62 -4.37
N TYR A 110 -5.86 -15.80 -4.93
CA TYR A 110 -6.90 -16.25 -5.83
C TYR A 110 -6.32 -16.72 -7.16
N HIS A 111 -5.47 -15.90 -7.80
CA HIS A 111 -5.00 -16.14 -9.17
C HIS A 111 -3.76 -17.02 -9.28
N PHE A 112 -2.95 -17.11 -8.22
CA PHE A 112 -1.67 -17.81 -8.29
C PHE A 112 -1.53 -18.88 -7.21
N ASP A 113 -0.95 -19.99 -7.61
CA ASP A 113 -0.19 -20.88 -6.74
C ASP A 113 1.26 -20.39 -6.65
N TRP A 114 1.94 -20.76 -5.58
CA TRP A 114 3.24 -20.18 -5.23
C TRP A 114 4.28 -21.25 -5.01
N LYS A 115 5.50 -21.03 -5.53
CA LYS A 115 6.64 -21.91 -5.37
C LYS A 115 7.88 -21.14 -4.93
N LEU A 116 8.68 -21.75 -4.05
CA LEU A 116 10.00 -21.23 -3.67
C LEU A 116 11.05 -21.54 -4.77
N PRO A 117 11.97 -20.60 -5.05
CA PRO A 117 13.04 -20.81 -6.02
C PRO A 117 14.02 -21.90 -5.56
N ASP A 118 14.79 -22.44 -6.51
CA ASP A 118 15.98 -23.27 -6.26
C ASP A 118 15.80 -24.50 -5.35
N GLY A 119 14.57 -25.01 -5.22
CA GLY A 119 14.28 -26.16 -4.36
C GLY A 119 14.34 -25.85 -2.87
N MET A 120 14.36 -24.56 -2.50
CA MET A 120 14.27 -24.08 -1.13
C MET A 120 13.02 -24.64 -0.45
N LYS A 121 13.17 -25.06 0.81
CA LYS A 121 12.05 -25.54 1.62
C LYS A 121 11.44 -24.40 2.42
N HIS A 122 10.23 -24.61 2.90
CA HIS A 122 9.51 -23.57 3.64
C HIS A 122 10.14 -23.26 5.00
N GLU A 123 10.93 -24.18 5.57
CA GLU A 123 11.69 -23.95 6.80
C GLU A 123 12.91 -23.04 6.59
N ASP A 124 13.41 -22.94 5.36
CA ASP A 124 14.60 -22.17 5.02
C ASP A 124 14.32 -20.66 4.91
N LEU A 125 13.05 -20.24 5.02
CA LEU A 125 12.65 -18.84 4.97
C LEU A 125 13.14 -18.08 6.21
N ASP A 126 14.09 -17.17 6.00
CA ASP A 126 14.56 -16.24 7.03
C ASP A 126 13.43 -15.27 7.43
N MET A 127 13.13 -15.24 8.73
CA MET A 127 12.12 -14.37 9.34
C MET A 127 12.74 -13.20 10.09
N THR A 128 14.04 -12.97 9.96
CA THR A 128 14.69 -11.87 10.67
C THR A 128 14.21 -10.50 10.18
N GLU A 129 14.11 -9.57 11.12
CA GLU A 129 13.64 -8.21 10.87
C GLU A 129 14.80 -7.23 10.78
N LYS A 130 14.62 -6.20 9.95
CA LYS A 130 15.49 -5.03 9.92
C LYS A 130 14.74 -3.83 10.46
N PHE A 131 15.23 -3.31 11.58
CA PHE A 131 14.72 -2.09 12.20
C PHE A 131 15.18 -0.84 11.44
N GLY A 132 14.28 0.10 11.24
CA GLY A 132 14.50 1.37 10.53
C GLY A 132 13.29 2.31 10.73
N ILE A 133 13.06 3.22 9.79
CA ILE A 133 11.85 4.09 9.79
C ILE A 133 10.56 3.24 9.76
N SER A 134 10.63 2.06 9.15
CA SER A 134 9.63 0.99 9.27
C SER A 134 10.31 -0.32 9.64
N ILE A 135 9.59 -1.18 10.37
CA ILE A 135 9.99 -2.58 10.58
C ILE A 135 9.64 -3.33 9.29
N ARG A 136 10.62 -4.02 8.71
CA ARG A 136 10.42 -4.87 7.53
C ARG A 136 11.29 -6.11 7.62
N ARG A 137 10.97 -7.15 6.84
CA ARG A 137 11.85 -8.32 6.75
C ARG A 137 13.23 -7.91 6.24
N LYS A 138 14.27 -8.56 6.76
CA LYS A 138 15.66 -8.26 6.42
C LYS A 138 15.93 -8.49 4.95
N ASP A 139 15.52 -9.65 4.44
CA ASP A 139 15.63 -10.03 3.04
C ASP A 139 14.24 -9.99 2.36
N ASP A 140 14.20 -9.83 1.04
CA ASP A 140 12.93 -9.79 0.30
C ASP A 140 12.35 -11.19 0.04
N LEU A 141 11.03 -11.28 -0.14
CA LEU A 141 10.34 -12.56 -0.35
C LEU A 141 10.41 -12.84 -1.83
N ASN A 142 11.24 -13.79 -2.20
CA ASN A 142 11.34 -14.24 -3.58
C ASN A 142 10.49 -15.49 -3.76
N ILE A 143 9.39 -15.36 -4.50
CA ILE A 143 8.46 -16.44 -4.81
C ILE A 143 8.07 -16.39 -6.28
N ILE A 144 7.85 -17.57 -6.85
CA ILE A 144 7.51 -17.73 -8.26
C ILE A 144 5.99 -17.92 -8.34
N PRO A 145 5.25 -17.00 -9.00
CA PRO A 145 3.82 -17.16 -9.23
C PRO A 145 3.58 -18.21 -10.32
N ILE A 146 2.65 -19.12 -10.08
CA ILE A 146 2.17 -20.13 -11.03
C ILE A 146 0.68 -19.86 -11.23
N LEU A 147 0.26 -19.59 -12.46
CA LEU A 147 -1.14 -19.28 -12.75
C LEU A 147 -2.04 -20.45 -12.33
N TYR A 148 -3.00 -20.17 -11.46
CA TYR A 148 -3.98 -21.15 -11.03
C TYR A 148 -4.99 -21.41 -12.14
N HIS A 149 -5.13 -22.67 -12.52
CA HIS A 149 -6.12 -23.13 -13.49
C HIS A 149 -7.12 -24.02 -12.77
N PRO A 150 -8.39 -23.60 -12.62
CA PRO A 150 -9.43 -24.47 -12.05
C PRO A 150 -9.80 -25.57 -13.07
N GLY A 151 -9.03 -26.68 -13.06
CA GLY A 151 -9.22 -27.88 -13.89
C GLY A 151 -8.94 -27.66 -15.38
N VAL A 152 -7.86 -28.22 -15.95
CA VAL A 152 -7.81 -29.61 -16.49
C VAL A 152 -8.14 -30.70 -15.49
#